data_AF-A0AAX0VSN5-F1
#
_entry.id   AF-A0AAX0VSN5-F1
#
_cell.length_a   1.000
_cell.length_b   1.000
_cell.length_c   1.000
_cell.angle_alpha   90.00
_cell.angle_beta   90.00
_cell.angle_gamma   90.00
#
_symmetry.space_group_name_H-M   'P 1'
#
loop_
_entity.id
_entity.type
_entity.pdbx_description
1 polymer ?
#
loop_
_entity_poly.entity_id
_entity_poly.type
_entity_poly.pdbx_seq_one_letter_code
_entity_poly.pdbx_strand_id
1 'polypeptide(L)'
;MLFIQEALTVLVLIDLAILKRLLDERALEPVIIMDGTTAIQISPRKNKERGNAEGQGIAYDFHERVGVFRISEFHFLRTATQFESLRWFADTLAEQMEAVRNEAPTEVQLGDPTLMEVPMEWLSAKDCFTAPTTEG
;
A
#
# COMPACT_ATOMS: atom_id res chain seq x y z
N MET A 1 21.00 -42.65 -17.77
CA MET A 1 21.11 -41.23 -18.17
C MET A 1 20.45 -40.42 -17.07
N LEU A 2 21.22 -39.74 -16.22
CA LEU A 2 20.71 -38.91 -15.13
C LEU A 2 20.34 -37.54 -15.71
N PHE A 3 19.04 -37.31 -15.88
CA PHE A 3 18.47 -36.06 -16.37
C PHE A 3 18.36 -35.12 -15.16
N ILE A 4 19.32 -34.19 -15.02
CA ILE A 4 19.38 -33.07 -14.06
C ILE A 4 18.63 -33.30 -12.73
N GLN A 5 19.38 -33.69 -11.71
CA GLN A 5 18.90 -33.80 -10.33
C GLN A 5 19.41 -32.63 -9.48
N GLU A 6 19.48 -31.44 -10.06
CA GLU A 6 19.98 -30.23 -9.37
C GLU A 6 18.80 -29.38 -8.89
N ALA A 7 18.78 -29.10 -7.58
CA ALA A 7 17.80 -28.22 -6.96
C ALA A 7 18.11 -26.77 -7.33
N LEU A 8 17.25 -26.16 -8.15
CA LEU A 8 17.33 -24.74 -8.47
C LEU A 8 16.68 -23.93 -7.33
N THR A 9 17.47 -23.13 -6.62
CA THR A 9 16.95 -22.12 -5.68
C THR A 9 16.95 -20.77 -6.37
N VAL A 10 15.78 -20.16 -6.52
CA VAL A 10 15.63 -18.81 -7.08
C VAL A 10 15.30 -17.84 -5.95
N LEU A 11 16.14 -16.81 -5.80
CA LEU A 11 15.89 -15.69 -4.89
C LEU A 11 15.42 -14.50 -5.71
N VAL A 12 14.25 -13.95 -5.36
CA VAL A 12 13.72 -12.72 -5.94
C VAL A 12 13.71 -11.65 -4.86
N LEU A 13 14.32 -10.51 -5.14
CA LEU A 13 14.37 -9.36 -4.23
C LEU A 13 13.49 -8.24 -4.80
N ILE A 14 12.63 -7.68 -3.94
CA ILE A 14 11.79 -6.52 -4.28
C ILE A 14 12.37 -5.29 -3.60
N ASP A 15 12.63 -4.25 -4.40
CA ASP A 15 13.00 -2.93 -3.89
C ASP A 15 11.74 -2.14 -3.50
N LEU A 16 11.53 -2.03 -2.18
CA LEU A 16 10.38 -1.35 -1.59
C LEU A 16 10.45 0.18 -1.78
N ALA A 17 11.65 0.76 -1.93
CA ALA A 17 11.79 2.19 -2.20
C ALA A 17 11.33 2.53 -3.63
N ILE A 18 11.65 1.66 -4.60
CA ILE A 18 11.14 1.78 -5.98
C ILE A 18 9.62 1.65 -5.99
N LEU A 19 9.07 0.68 -5.28
CA LEU A 19 7.62 0.51 -5.18
C LEU A 19 6.94 1.75 -4.59
N LYS A 20 7.48 2.30 -3.49
CA LYS A 20 6.94 3.52 -2.88
C LYS A 20 6.92 4.69 -3.87
N ARG A 21 8.02 4.89 -4.60
CA ARG A 21 8.09 5.93 -5.63
C ARG A 21 7.04 5.74 -6.72
N LEU A 22 6.87 4.51 -7.22
CA LEU A 22 5.87 4.20 -8.24
C LEU A 22 4.45 4.49 -7.75
N LEU A 23 4.12 4.17 -6.50
CA LEU A 23 2.81 4.47 -5.94
C LEU A 23 2.61 5.98 -5.73
N ASP A 24 3.63 6.70 -5.24
CA ASP A 24 3.60 8.17 -5.08
C ASP A 24 3.36 8.89 -6.42
N GLU A 25 4.01 8.45 -7.50
CA GLU A 25 3.77 8.95 -8.87
C GLU A 25 2.31 8.83 -9.32
N ARG A 26 1.51 7.96 -8.69
CA ARG A 26 0.09 7.71 -8.98
C ARG A 26 -0.84 8.37 -7.95
N ALA A 27 -0.32 9.31 -7.15
CA ALA A 27 -1.04 9.97 -6.05
C ALA A 27 -1.61 8.98 -5.00
N LEU A 28 -0.89 7.88 -4.81
CA LEU A 28 -1.13 6.91 -3.75
C LEU A 28 -0.04 7.07 -2.70
N GLU A 29 -0.42 7.16 -1.43
CA GLU A 29 0.56 7.27 -0.35
C GLU A 29 0.72 5.94 0.38
N PRO A 30 1.80 5.20 0.08
CA PRO A 30 2.06 3.90 0.68
C PRO A 30 2.83 4.01 1.99
N VAL A 31 2.43 3.17 2.93
CA VAL A 31 3.21 2.79 4.12
C VAL A 31 3.51 1.31 4.02
N ILE A 32 4.78 0.93 4.14
CA ILE A 32 5.21 -0.46 4.05
C ILE A 32 5.18 -1.09 5.45
N ILE A 33 4.35 -2.12 5.63
CA ILE A 33 4.07 -2.72 6.94
C ILE A 33 4.84 -4.03 7.10
N MET A 34 4.64 -4.98 6.20
CA MET A 34 5.28 -6.30 6.23
C MET A 34 5.22 -6.99 7.62
N ASP A 35 4.02 -7.11 8.21
CA ASP A 35 3.79 -7.67 9.56
C ASP A 35 3.44 -9.17 9.59
N GLY A 36 3.60 -9.88 8.47
CA GLY A 36 3.18 -11.27 8.26
C GLY A 36 1.75 -11.42 7.76
N THR A 37 0.95 -10.35 7.74
CA THR A 37 -0.44 -10.35 7.24
C THR A 37 -0.65 -9.28 6.17
N THR A 38 -0.19 -8.06 6.43
CA THR A 38 -0.32 -6.87 5.59
C THR A 38 1.05 -6.45 5.07
N ALA A 39 1.19 -6.34 3.74
CA ALA A 39 2.41 -5.82 3.13
C ALA A 39 2.42 -4.29 3.09
N ILE A 40 1.32 -3.69 2.62
CA ILE A 40 1.28 -2.27 2.25
C ILE A 40 -0.04 -1.70 2.73
N GLN A 41 0.00 -0.51 3.31
CA GLN A 41 -1.17 0.32 3.50
C GLN A 41 -1.12 1.48 2.50
N ILE A 42 -2.22 1.73 1.79
CA ILE A 42 -2.34 2.80 0.81
C ILE A 42 -3.45 3.73 1.22
N SER A 43 -3.21 5.02 1.05
CA SER A 43 -4.23 6.05 1.22
C SER A 43 -4.30 6.94 -0.02
N PRO A 44 -5.32 6.76 -0.87
CA PRO A 44 -5.51 7.59 -2.05
C PRO A 44 -5.90 9.01 -1.65
N ARG A 45 -5.22 10.01 -2.21
CA ARG A 45 -5.63 11.41 -2.07
C ARG A 45 -6.90 11.67 -2.88
N LYS A 46 -7.76 12.57 -2.39
CA LYS A 46 -8.96 13.05 -3.12
C LYS A 46 -8.56 13.83 -4.36
N ASN A 47 -7.64 14.79 -4.21
CA ASN A 47 -7.01 15.47 -5.34
C ASN A 47 -5.78 14.66 -5.82
N LYS A 48 -5.61 14.56 -7.14
CA LYS A 48 -4.45 13.92 -7.78
C LYS A 48 -3.22 14.83 -7.83
N GLU A 49 -3.41 16.14 -7.65
CA GLU A 49 -2.30 17.07 -7.52
C GLU A 49 -1.49 16.74 -6.27
N ARG A 50 -0.18 16.59 -6.45
CA ARG A 50 0.77 16.23 -5.39
C ARG A 50 0.86 17.37 -4.36
N GLY A 51 0.00 17.34 -3.35
CA GLY A 51 -0.01 18.29 -2.25
C GLY A 51 1.02 17.93 -1.17
N ASN A 52 2.02 18.78 -1.01
CA ASN A 52 3.07 18.83 0.02
C ASN A 52 3.77 17.51 0.39
N ALA A 53 5.01 17.39 -0.08
CA ALA A 53 6.02 16.40 0.31
C ALA A 53 6.50 16.52 1.78
N GLU A 54 5.67 17.00 2.70
CA GLU A 54 6.08 17.25 4.10
C GLU A 54 6.06 16.00 4.99
N GLY A 55 5.71 14.82 4.44
CA GLY A 55 5.82 13.56 5.19
C GLY A 55 4.97 13.50 6.45
N GLN A 56 3.93 14.35 6.55
CA GLN A 56 2.98 14.31 7.65
C GLN A 56 2.15 13.03 7.53
N GLY A 57 1.99 12.29 8.63
CA GLY A 57 1.25 11.03 8.64
C GLY A 57 -0.24 11.21 8.26
N ILE A 58 -0.87 10.11 7.86
CA ILE A 58 -2.27 10.03 7.39
C ILE A 58 -3.25 10.75 8.33
N ALA A 59 -2.99 10.73 9.64
CA ALA A 59 -3.81 11.39 10.66
C ALA A 59 -4.00 12.91 10.45
N TYR A 60 -2.99 13.61 9.92
CA TYR A 60 -3.02 15.08 9.82
C TYR A 60 -3.93 15.59 8.71
N ASP A 61 -4.12 14.82 7.64
CA ASP A 61 -4.87 15.20 6.45
C ASP A 61 -5.91 14.15 6.04
N PHE A 62 -6.41 13.34 6.98
CA PHE A 62 -7.37 12.26 6.71
C PHE A 62 -8.60 12.73 5.90
N HIS A 63 -9.09 13.94 6.15
CA HIS A 63 -10.21 14.53 5.42
C HIS A 63 -9.93 14.76 3.92
N GLU A 64 -8.66 14.82 3.51
CA GLU A 64 -8.24 14.95 2.11
C GLU A 64 -8.02 13.59 1.41
N ARG A 65 -8.40 12.50 2.07
CA ARG A 65 -8.21 11.13 1.58
C ARG A 65 -9.54 10.45 1.29
N VAL A 66 -9.53 9.53 0.34
CA VAL A 66 -10.72 8.73 -0.02
C VAL A 66 -10.94 7.60 0.98
N GLY A 67 -9.87 7.11 1.59
CA GLY A 67 -9.90 6.05 2.59
C GLY A 67 -8.49 5.52 2.86
N VAL A 68 -8.42 4.46 3.66
CA VAL A 68 -7.18 3.73 3.96
C VAL A 68 -7.42 2.26 3.64
N PHE A 69 -6.56 1.70 2.78
CA PHE A 69 -6.66 0.33 2.29
C PHE A 69 -5.41 -0.43 2.70
N ARG A 70 -5.57 -1.71 3.04
CA ARG A 70 -4.45 -2.61 3.33
C ARG A 70 -4.40 -3.73 2.31
N ILE A 71 -3.20 -3.97 1.81
CA ILE A 71 -2.88 -5.01 0.85
C ILE A 71 -2.21 -6.15 1.60
N SER A 72 -2.75 -7.35 1.45
CA SER A 72 -2.20 -8.53 2.12
C SER A 72 -0.79 -8.88 1.60
N GLU A 73 0.05 -9.43 2.46
CA GLU A 73 1.35 -9.94 2.05
C GLU A 73 1.25 -11.03 1.01
N PHE A 74 0.24 -11.89 1.11
CA PHE A 74 0.01 -12.92 0.11
C PHE A 74 -0.24 -12.33 -1.28
N HIS A 75 -1.02 -11.25 -1.37
CA HIS A 75 -1.26 -10.57 -2.64
C HIS A 75 0.04 -9.95 -3.19
N PHE A 76 0.82 -9.27 -2.35
CA PHE A 76 2.09 -8.67 -2.75
C PHE A 76 3.17 -9.69 -3.15
N LEU A 77 3.25 -10.83 -2.44
CA LEU A 77 4.21 -11.90 -2.70
C LEU A 77 4.02 -12.53 -4.09
N ARG A 78 2.82 -12.44 -4.67
CA ARG A 78 2.56 -12.89 -6.05
C ARG A 78 3.44 -12.17 -7.05
N THR A 79 3.75 -10.90 -6.82
CA THR A 79 4.65 -10.14 -7.70
C THR A 79 6.02 -10.79 -7.79
N ALA A 80 6.57 -11.27 -6.66
CA ALA A 80 7.84 -11.99 -6.65
C ALA A 80 7.74 -13.39 -7.26
N THR A 81 6.70 -14.16 -6.89
CA THR A 81 6.57 -15.57 -7.28
C THR A 81 6.14 -15.78 -8.74
N GLN A 82 5.49 -14.78 -9.32
CA GLN A 82 5.04 -14.79 -10.72
C GLN A 82 5.95 -13.95 -11.64
N PHE A 83 7.05 -13.40 -11.11
CA PHE A 83 7.98 -12.51 -11.83
C PHE A 83 7.27 -11.30 -12.47
N GLU A 84 6.25 -10.77 -11.80
CA GLU A 84 5.52 -9.60 -12.29
C GLU A 84 6.33 -8.32 -12.03
N SER A 85 6.07 -7.30 -12.84
CA SER A 85 6.73 -6.01 -12.69
C SER A 85 6.13 -5.22 -11.53
N LEU A 86 6.98 -4.57 -10.71
CA LEU A 86 6.52 -3.61 -9.69
C LEU A 86 5.74 -2.45 -10.31
N ARG A 87 6.08 -2.06 -11.54
CA ARG A 87 5.33 -1.03 -12.27
C ARG A 87 3.92 -1.50 -12.59
N TRP A 88 3.79 -2.74 -13.09
CA TRP A 88 2.49 -3.35 -13.35
C TRP A 88 1.65 -3.43 -12.07
N PHE A 89 2.25 -3.88 -10.96
CA PHE A 89 1.57 -3.94 -9.67
C PHE A 89 1.08 -2.56 -9.21
N ALA A 90 1.92 -1.53 -9.32
CA ALA A 90 1.55 -0.15 -8.99
C ALA A 90 0.46 0.41 -9.92
N ASP A 91 0.50 0.11 -11.22
CA ASP A 91 -0.52 0.48 -12.20
C ASP A 91 -1.86 -0.16 -11.86
N THR A 92 -1.89 -1.47 -11.62
CA THR A 92 -3.12 -2.20 -11.25
C THR A 92 -3.72 -1.69 -9.95
N LEU A 93 -2.90 -1.43 -8.92
CA LEU A 93 -3.38 -0.83 -7.68
C LEU A 93 -3.95 0.57 -7.91
N ALA A 94 -3.29 1.40 -8.72
CA ALA A 94 -3.81 2.73 -9.04
C ALA A 94 -5.14 2.65 -9.78
N GLU A 95 -5.29 1.77 -10.77
CA GLU A 95 -6.56 1.55 -11.47
C GLU A 95 -7.69 1.16 -10.49
N GLN A 96 -7.41 0.28 -9.53
CA GLN A 96 -8.37 -0.09 -8.49
C GLN A 96 -8.74 1.10 -7.60
N MET A 97 -7.76 1.89 -7.16
CA MET A 97 -8.00 3.05 -6.30
C MET A 97 -8.70 4.19 -7.05
N GLU A 98 -8.48 4.33 -8.36
CA GLU A 98 -9.22 5.26 -9.20
C GLU A 98 -10.70 4.88 -9.30
N ALA A 99 -11.02 3.59 -9.40
CA ALA A 99 -12.41 3.15 -9.35
C ALA A 99 -13.07 3.62 -8.03
N VAL A 100 -12.40 3.39 -6.90
CA VAL A 100 -12.89 3.83 -5.58
C VAL A 100 -13.01 5.35 -5.47
N ARG A 101 -12.05 6.12 -6.01
CA ARG A 101 -12.12 7.59 -6.00
C ARG A 101 -13.32 8.13 -6.78
N ASN A 102 -13.71 7.45 -7.85
CA ASN A 102 -14.82 7.85 -8.71
C ASN A 102 -16.18 7.34 -8.22
N GLU A 103 -16.23 6.46 -7.22
CA GLU A 103 -17.47 6.07 -6.59
C GLU A 103 -18.08 7.28 -5.86
N ALA A 104 -19.34 7.58 -6.17
CA ALA A 104 -20.05 8.63 -5.47
C ALA A 104 -20.18 8.24 -3.99
N PRO A 105 -19.89 9.16 -3.05
CA PRO A 105 -20.13 8.91 -1.63
C PRO A 105 -21.59 8.52 -1.46
N THR A 106 -21.82 7.26 -1.08
CA THR A 106 -23.16 6.83 -0.71
C THR A 106 -23.42 7.40 0.68
N GLU A 107 -24.52 8.14 0.87
CA GLU A 107 -24.94 8.53 2.22
C GLU A 107 -25.15 7.25 3.03
N VAL A 108 -24.29 7.02 4.03
CA VAL A 108 -24.36 5.81 4.82
C VAL A 108 -25.24 6.05 6.03
N GLN A 109 -26.12 5.09 6.31
CA GLN A 109 -26.95 5.12 7.50
C GLN A 109 -26.09 4.84 8.74
N LEU A 110 -26.29 5.63 9.78
CA LEU A 110 -25.61 5.44 11.05
C LEU A 110 -25.93 4.02 11.59
N GLY A 111 -24.90 3.18 11.75
CA GLY A 111 -25.04 1.79 12.22
C GLY A 111 -25.00 0.71 11.14
N ASP A 112 -24.60 1.03 9.91
CA ASP A 112 -24.32 0.02 8.88
C ASP A 112 -23.18 -0.92 9.32
N PRO A 113 -23.43 -2.24 9.48
CA PRO A 113 -22.42 -3.20 9.93
C PRO A 113 -21.32 -3.47 8.90
N THR A 114 -21.49 -2.98 7.66
CA THR A 114 -20.48 -3.08 6.60
C THR A 114 -19.46 -1.93 6.65
N LEU A 115 -19.74 -0.89 7.44
CA LEU A 115 -18.78 0.16 7.74
C LEU A 115 -17.90 -0.24 8.92
N MET A 116 -16.59 -0.03 8.74
CA MET A 116 -15.61 -0.15 9.80
C MET A 116 -14.99 1.22 10.04
N GLU A 117 -14.97 1.66 11.31
CA GLU A 117 -14.14 2.81 11.69
C GLU A 117 -12.68 2.48 11.38
N VAL A 118 -11.96 3.42 10.75
CA VAL A 118 -10.54 3.24 10.47
C VAL A 118 -9.81 3.15 11.82
N PRO A 119 -9.10 2.04 12.11
CA PRO A 119 -8.41 1.91 13.39
C PRO A 119 -7.34 2.98 13.56
N MET A 120 -7.19 3.52 14.77
CA MET A 120 -6.30 4.65 15.04
C MET A 120 -4.84 4.33 14.69
N GLU A 121 -4.42 3.09 14.89
CA GLU A 121 -3.06 2.64 14.55
C GLU A 121 -2.77 2.66 13.04
N TRP A 122 -3.80 2.67 12.19
CA TRP A 122 -3.65 2.82 10.74
C TRP A 122 -3.31 4.25 10.38
N LEU A 123 -3.87 5.24 11.10
CA LEU A 123 -3.62 6.66 10.87
C LEU A 123 -2.17 7.06 11.25
N SER A 124 -1.56 6.30 12.15
CA SER A 124 -0.18 6.50 12.63
C SER A 124 0.81 5.46 12.08
N ALA A 125 0.43 4.67 11.07
CA ALA A 125 1.30 3.64 10.51
C ALA A 125 2.59 4.25 9.92
N LYS A 126 3.73 3.57 10.13
CA LYS A 126 5.06 3.97 9.65
C LYS A 126 5.70 2.82 8.87
N ASP A 127 6.66 3.15 8.01
CA ASP A 127 7.38 2.11 7.28
C ASP A 127 8.14 1.19 8.25
N CYS A 128 8.07 -0.11 8.04
CA CYS A 128 8.80 -1.09 8.85
C CYS A 128 10.33 -0.97 8.73
N PHE A 129 10.82 -0.24 7.73
CA PHE A 129 12.24 0.05 7.53
C PHE A 129 12.62 1.49 7.92
N THR A 130 11.69 2.31 8.44
CA THR A 130 12.09 3.56 9.11
C THR A 130 12.72 3.22 10.46
N ALA A 131 13.97 3.66 10.68
CA ALA A 131 14.66 3.42 11.95
C ALA A 131 13.85 3.99 13.13
N PRO A 132 13.83 3.32 14.30
CA PRO A 132 13.24 3.91 15.49
C PRO A 132 13.97 5.22 15.78
N THR A 133 13.22 6.32 15.81
CA THR A 133 13.73 7.61 16.26
C THR A 133 14.13 7.40 17.71
N THR A 134 15.43 7.36 17.97
CA THR A 134 15.95 7.28 19.33
C THR A 134 15.65 8.65 19.95
N GLU A 135 14.54 8.76 20.65
CA GLU A 135 14.28 9.91 21.52
C GLU A 135 15.37 9.87 22.60
N GLY A 136 16.26 10.87 22.55
CA GLY A 136 17.28 11.14 23.56
C GLY A 136 16.79 12.10 24.62
#